data_AF-A0ABD1LH06-F1
#
_entry.id   AF-A0ABD1LH06-F1
#
_cell.length_a   1.000
_cell.length_b   1.000
_cell.length_c   1.000
_cell.angle_alpha   90.00
_cell.angle_beta   90.00
_cell.angle_gamma   90.00
#
_symmetry.space_group_name_H-M   'P 1'
#
loop_
_entity.id
_entity.type
_entity.pdbx_description
1 polymer ?
#
loop_
_entity_poly.entity_id
_entity_poly.type
_entity_poly.pdbx_seq_one_letter_code
_entity_poly.pdbx_strand_id
1 'polypeptide(L)'
;MERHLMEAKQALGYPLEPSAALPDGGPARELDTLLYLAFQHPACERSRARHVRFAHSRLFFLGQYVLELAFAEYFLQRYPRESPAPIRERVFGLIGKRSLPRWIRAATLHNLVFPYDDMDKLPRKERESTVKSVFWALFGAIYLCFGMPEVYRVLFEVFGMDPDAEDCQPKLRRQLEDIDHVSAEFEGKISWQDMPPADALFAHPRLFRACVPPGMHRFRGNLWDYDCRPQIMQVLGYPLEMTDRIPEITKARNIELDLGLQDLVMAERLLMKHLDAPGFWLQNRHRRFLMNKFCGRYLRAKNLHRFIIYSEKVQDIYQRSYRLKYPVTTAVQQALHGLSYAVYGKRDVRRLMFEVFDFEQTQPEAM
;
A
#
# COMPACT_ATOMS: atom_id res chain seq x y z
N MET A 1 -0.92 9.18 32.31
CA MET A 1 -1.40 8.76 30.97
C MET A 1 -1.49 9.97 30.05
N GLU A 2 -2.13 11.05 30.51
CA GLU A 2 -2.28 12.32 29.77
C GLU A 2 -0.96 12.93 29.29
N ARG A 3 0.08 13.05 30.15
CA ARG A 3 1.36 13.67 29.75
C ARG A 3 2.00 13.05 28.49
N HIS A 4 2.08 11.72 28.42
CA HIS A 4 2.67 11.01 27.27
C HIS A 4 1.86 11.19 25.98
N LEU A 5 0.54 11.30 26.11
CA LEU A 5 -0.35 11.54 24.99
C LEU A 5 -0.19 12.99 24.48
N MET A 6 -0.06 13.96 25.38
CA MET A 6 0.24 15.35 25.03
C MET A 6 1.59 15.48 24.33
N GLU A 7 2.62 14.78 24.82
CA GLU A 7 3.94 14.72 24.17
C GLU A 7 3.84 14.11 22.76
N ALA A 8 3.05 13.05 22.57
CA ALA A 8 2.81 12.46 21.25
C ALA A 8 2.08 13.44 20.32
N LYS A 9 1.00 14.09 20.79
CA LYS A 9 0.24 15.06 20.02
C LYS A 9 1.11 16.26 19.62
N GLN A 10 1.88 16.79 20.56
CA GLN A 10 2.82 17.88 20.31
C GLN A 10 3.86 17.49 19.25
N ALA A 11 4.48 16.32 19.39
CA ALA A 11 5.47 15.83 18.44
C ALA A 11 4.89 15.62 17.04
N LEU A 12 3.59 15.28 16.93
CA LEU A 12 2.91 15.04 15.66
C LEU A 12 2.20 16.30 15.09
N GLY A 13 2.23 17.42 15.82
CA GLY A 13 1.58 18.66 15.44
C GLY A 13 0.06 18.65 15.57
N TYR A 14 -0.50 17.84 16.47
CA TYR A 14 -1.94 17.79 16.73
C TYR A 14 -2.37 18.72 17.88
N PRO A 15 -3.65 19.14 17.90
CA PRO A 15 -4.23 19.88 19.03
C PRO A 15 -4.07 19.11 20.34
N LEU A 16 -3.75 19.84 21.40
CA LEU A 16 -3.51 19.27 22.73
C LEU A 16 -4.81 19.01 23.48
N GLU A 17 -5.91 19.64 23.08
CA GLU A 17 -7.23 19.39 23.64
C GLU A 17 -7.64 17.92 23.43
N PRO A 18 -8.47 17.35 24.33
CA PRO A 18 -9.00 16.01 24.16
C PRO A 18 -9.75 15.88 22.83
N SER A 19 -9.39 14.87 22.03
CA SER A 19 -9.99 14.64 20.72
C SER A 19 -11.48 14.29 20.83
N ALA A 20 -11.93 13.79 21.98
CA ALA A 20 -13.34 13.56 22.29
C ALA A 20 -14.19 14.85 22.23
N ALA A 21 -13.58 16.03 22.40
CA ALA A 21 -14.27 17.32 22.35
C ALA A 21 -14.46 17.85 20.92
N LEU A 22 -13.92 17.18 19.89
CA LEU A 22 -14.13 17.57 18.50
C LEU A 22 -15.64 17.50 18.15
N PRO A 23 -16.18 18.54 17.49
CA PRO A 23 -17.61 18.68 17.23
C PRO A 23 -18.14 17.64 16.24
N ASP A 24 -17.29 17.17 15.33
CA ASP A 24 -17.65 16.18 14.33
C ASP A 24 -17.53 14.77 14.89
N GLY A 25 -18.61 13.97 14.83
CA GLY A 25 -18.64 12.56 15.24
C GLY A 25 -17.79 11.60 14.37
N GLY A 26 -16.80 12.13 13.66
CA GLY A 26 -15.93 11.39 12.76
C GLY A 26 -14.81 10.63 13.48
N PRO A 27 -14.03 9.82 12.73
CA PRO A 27 -12.95 8.99 13.29
C PRO A 27 -11.86 9.76 14.05
N ALA A 28 -11.69 11.05 13.78
CA ALA A 28 -10.74 11.93 14.46
C ALA A 28 -10.92 12.00 15.98
N ARG A 29 -12.15 11.77 16.50
CA ARG A 29 -12.40 11.74 17.96
C ARG A 29 -11.65 10.63 18.68
N GLU A 30 -11.34 9.55 17.98
CA GLU A 30 -10.62 8.39 18.51
C GLU A 30 -9.10 8.54 18.48
N LEU A 31 -8.57 9.69 18.04
CA LEU A 31 -7.12 9.92 17.94
C LEU A 31 -6.41 9.62 19.25
N ASP A 32 -6.92 10.10 20.38
CA ASP A 32 -6.31 9.89 21.69
C ASP A 32 -6.22 8.41 22.07
N THR A 33 -7.32 7.69 21.85
CA THR A 33 -7.42 6.25 22.06
C THR A 33 -6.42 5.51 21.17
N LEU A 34 -6.39 5.81 19.87
CA LEU A 34 -5.56 5.11 18.90
C LEU A 34 -4.07 5.44 19.05
N LEU A 35 -3.71 6.67 19.41
CA LEU A 35 -2.34 7.03 19.79
C LEU A 35 -1.93 6.28 21.05
N TYR A 36 -2.76 6.27 22.09
CA TYR A 36 -2.47 5.50 23.29
C TYR A 36 -2.15 4.05 22.94
N LEU A 37 -3.00 3.39 22.12
CA LEU A 37 -2.83 1.99 21.68
C LEU A 37 -1.59 1.78 20.80
N ALA A 38 -1.24 2.73 19.93
CA ALA A 38 -0.07 2.64 19.07
C ALA A 38 1.24 2.49 19.86
N PHE A 39 1.32 3.08 21.07
CA PHE A 39 2.49 3.00 21.95
C PHE A 39 2.42 1.86 22.99
N GLN A 40 1.52 0.87 22.84
CA GLN A 40 1.38 -0.28 23.76
C GLN A 40 2.08 -1.55 23.28
N HIS A 41 3.24 -1.42 22.63
CA HIS A 41 4.05 -2.59 22.30
C HIS A 41 4.41 -3.35 23.59
N PRO A 42 4.52 -4.70 23.57
CA PRO A 42 4.81 -5.48 24.78
C PRO A 42 6.06 -5.05 25.56
N ALA A 43 7.06 -4.51 24.86
CA ALA A 43 8.29 -3.98 25.48
C ALA A 43 8.14 -2.59 26.11
N CYS A 44 7.01 -1.89 25.90
CA CYS A 44 6.77 -0.55 26.48
C CYS A 44 6.20 -0.60 27.91
N GLU A 45 5.90 -1.79 28.47
CA GLU A 45 5.40 -2.08 29.83
C GLU A 45 4.29 -1.18 30.43
N ARG A 46 3.52 -0.44 29.62
CA ARG A 46 2.47 0.48 30.13
C ARG A 46 1.14 -0.20 30.46
N SER A 47 0.82 -1.30 29.79
CA SER A 47 -0.39 -2.08 30.05
C SER A 47 -0.16 -3.56 29.80
N ARG A 48 -0.54 -4.39 30.77
CA ARG A 48 -0.51 -5.87 30.65
C ARG A 48 -1.83 -6.43 30.11
N ALA A 49 -2.83 -5.58 29.86
CA ALA A 49 -4.13 -6.01 29.39
C ALA A 49 -4.05 -6.62 27.97
N ARG A 50 -4.62 -7.81 27.81
CA ARG A 50 -4.57 -8.57 26.55
C ARG A 50 -5.20 -7.81 25.37
N HIS A 51 -6.34 -7.16 25.58
CA HIS A 51 -7.04 -6.42 24.53
C HIS A 51 -6.24 -5.21 24.03
N VAL A 52 -5.51 -4.53 24.93
CA VAL A 52 -4.61 -3.42 24.57
C VAL A 52 -3.48 -3.88 23.66
N ARG A 53 -2.83 -5.00 24.01
CA ARG A 53 -1.78 -5.61 23.17
C ARG A 53 -2.31 -6.05 21.80
N PHE A 54 -3.54 -6.56 21.76
CA PHE A 54 -4.19 -6.95 20.51
C PHE A 54 -4.48 -5.74 19.63
N ALA A 55 -5.02 -4.67 20.21
CA ALA A 55 -5.25 -3.42 19.51
C ALA A 55 -3.95 -2.83 18.93
N HIS A 56 -2.87 -2.75 19.71
CA HIS A 56 -1.55 -2.37 19.20
C HIS A 56 -1.12 -3.24 18.01
N SER A 57 -1.21 -4.57 18.15
CA SER A 57 -0.79 -5.50 17.10
C SER A 57 -1.60 -5.35 15.80
N ARG A 58 -2.87 -4.95 15.90
CA ARG A 58 -3.74 -4.69 14.74
C ARG A 58 -3.39 -3.39 14.04
N LEU A 59 -3.14 -2.34 14.80
CA LEU A 59 -2.64 -1.08 14.26
C LEU A 59 -1.30 -1.30 13.55
N PHE A 60 -0.41 -2.09 14.16
CA PHE A 60 0.84 -2.52 13.53
C PHE A 60 0.61 -3.25 12.20
N PHE A 61 -0.32 -4.20 12.18
CA PHE A 61 -0.69 -4.92 10.96
C PHE A 61 -1.21 -3.99 9.87
N LEU A 62 -2.19 -3.13 10.18
CA LEU A 62 -2.77 -2.20 9.23
C LEU A 62 -1.74 -1.19 8.71
N GLY A 63 -1.01 -0.58 9.64
CA GLY A 63 -0.01 0.44 9.33
C GLY A 63 1.13 -0.05 8.43
N GLN A 64 1.41 -1.36 8.42
CA GLN A 64 2.31 -1.95 7.43
C GLN A 64 1.87 -1.64 6.02
N TYR A 65 0.62 -1.98 5.69
CA TYR A 65 0.11 -1.86 4.33
C TYR A 65 -0.24 -0.42 3.99
N VAL A 66 -0.58 0.40 4.98
CA VAL A 66 -0.72 1.86 4.82
C VAL A 66 0.60 2.46 4.33
N LEU A 67 1.71 2.14 5.01
CA LEU A 67 3.04 2.64 4.62
C LEU A 67 3.49 2.07 3.27
N GLU A 68 3.27 0.77 3.03
CA GLU A 68 3.58 0.15 1.73
C GLU A 68 2.82 0.83 0.59
N LEU A 69 1.53 1.14 0.77
CA LEU A 69 0.75 1.85 -0.24
C LEU A 69 1.20 3.31 -0.40
N ALA A 70 1.38 4.03 0.71
CA ALA A 70 1.80 5.44 0.70
C ALA A 70 3.10 5.62 -0.09
N PHE A 71 4.11 4.80 0.22
CA PHE A 71 5.37 4.87 -0.48
C PHE A 71 5.26 4.39 -1.93
N ALA A 72 4.48 3.35 -2.24
CA ALA A 72 4.28 2.91 -3.61
C ALA A 72 3.67 4.03 -4.47
N GLU A 73 2.58 4.66 -4.01
CA GLU A 73 1.93 5.76 -4.70
C GLU A 73 2.86 6.96 -4.86
N TYR A 74 3.51 7.38 -3.77
CA TYR A 74 4.37 8.54 -3.77
C TYR A 74 5.55 8.37 -4.72
N PHE A 75 6.29 7.26 -4.62
CA PHE A 75 7.49 7.05 -5.43
C PHE A 75 7.17 6.75 -6.90
N LEU A 76 6.05 6.06 -7.21
CA LEU A 76 5.62 5.87 -8.59
C LEU A 76 5.20 7.18 -9.26
N GLN A 77 4.59 8.10 -8.50
CA GLN A 77 4.23 9.41 -9.06
C GLN A 77 5.42 10.37 -9.12
N ARG A 78 6.32 10.33 -8.13
CA ARG A 78 7.50 11.20 -8.08
C ARG A 78 8.60 10.76 -9.06
N TYR A 79 8.81 9.46 -9.22
CA TYR A 79 9.81 8.86 -10.12
C TYR A 79 9.14 7.88 -11.10
N PRO A 80 8.26 8.37 -11.99
CA PRO A 80 7.44 7.53 -12.87
C PRO A 80 8.25 6.71 -13.89
N ARG A 81 9.52 7.07 -14.09
CA ARG A 81 10.46 6.41 -15.02
C ARG A 81 11.38 5.41 -14.32
N GLU A 82 11.34 5.31 -12.99
CA GLU A 82 12.18 4.36 -12.26
C GLU A 82 11.53 2.97 -12.22
N SER A 83 12.33 1.96 -12.52
CA SER A 83 11.88 0.58 -12.34
C SER A 83 11.57 0.26 -10.85
N PRO A 84 10.77 -0.79 -10.56
CA PRO A 84 10.38 -1.10 -9.18
C PRO A 84 11.54 -1.41 -8.22
N ALA A 85 12.73 -1.77 -8.71
CA ALA A 85 13.88 -2.09 -7.88
C ALA A 85 14.49 -0.83 -7.21
N PRO A 86 14.88 0.23 -7.96
CA PRO A 86 15.23 1.54 -7.41
C PRO A 86 14.21 2.10 -6.41
N ILE A 87 12.91 2.05 -6.74
CA ILE A 87 11.84 2.51 -5.84
C ILE A 87 11.90 1.78 -4.49
N ARG A 88 12.05 0.45 -4.50
CA ARG A 88 12.18 -0.34 -3.26
C ARG A 88 13.43 0.01 -2.45
N GLU A 89 14.53 0.38 -3.10
CA GLU A 89 15.75 0.84 -2.42
C GLU A 89 15.51 2.17 -1.70
N ARG A 90 14.82 3.12 -2.34
CA ARG A 90 14.43 4.40 -1.73
C ARG A 90 13.58 4.20 -0.49
N VAL A 91 12.55 3.37 -0.59
CA VAL A 91 11.69 3.00 0.56
C VAL A 91 12.50 2.35 1.67
N PHE A 92 13.43 1.45 1.32
CA PHE A 92 14.30 0.82 2.31
C PHE A 92 15.27 1.81 2.97
N GLY A 93 15.76 2.82 2.25
CA GLY A 93 16.57 3.91 2.81
C GLY A 93 15.79 4.71 3.86
N LEU A 94 14.53 5.04 3.57
CA LEU A 94 13.67 5.80 4.48
C LEU A 94 13.21 5.00 5.71
N ILE A 95 12.61 3.83 5.50
CA ILE A 95 11.93 3.08 6.57
C ILE A 95 12.56 1.70 6.84
N GLY A 96 13.80 1.50 6.41
CA GLY A 96 14.58 0.33 6.76
C GLY A 96 14.82 0.24 8.26
N LYS A 97 15.12 -0.98 8.76
CA LYS A 97 15.30 -1.24 10.20
C LYS A 97 16.31 -0.30 10.87
N ARG A 98 17.33 0.15 10.13
CA ARG A 98 18.38 1.06 10.62
C ARG A 98 17.91 2.51 10.71
N SER A 99 17.00 2.93 9.84
CA SER A 99 16.56 4.32 9.70
C SER A 99 15.47 4.69 10.70
N LEU A 100 14.60 3.74 11.07
CA LEU A 100 13.47 4.02 11.95
C LEU A 100 13.84 4.55 13.35
N PRO A 101 14.87 4.03 14.05
CA PRO A 101 15.28 4.60 15.32
C PRO A 101 15.73 6.07 15.19
N ARG A 102 16.36 6.43 14.06
CA ARG A 102 16.73 7.82 13.76
C ARG A 102 15.48 8.69 13.65
N TRP A 103 14.45 8.24 12.93
CA TRP A 103 13.20 8.99 12.77
C TRP A 103 12.41 9.14 14.07
N ILE A 104 12.29 8.07 14.86
CA ILE A 104 11.66 8.15 16.20
C ILE A 104 12.40 9.14 17.11
N ARG A 105 13.73 9.21 17.02
CA ARG A 105 14.52 10.19 17.77
C ARG A 105 14.29 11.61 17.25
N ALA A 106 14.34 11.82 15.94
CA ALA A 106 14.14 13.12 15.30
C ALA A 106 12.78 13.73 15.64
N ALA A 107 11.72 12.90 15.68
CA ALA A 107 10.38 13.31 16.12
C ALA A 107 10.23 13.39 17.65
N THR A 108 11.29 13.21 18.43
CA THR A 108 11.26 13.21 19.92
C THR A 108 10.36 12.16 20.57
N LEU A 109 9.97 11.12 19.82
CA LEU A 109 9.06 10.05 20.28
C LEU A 109 9.78 8.93 21.05
N HIS A 110 11.11 8.91 21.07
CA HIS A 110 11.91 7.81 21.66
C HIS A 110 11.58 7.55 23.14
N ASN A 111 11.34 8.59 23.95
CA ASN A 111 10.94 8.46 25.36
C ASN A 111 9.53 7.89 25.52
N LEU A 112 8.69 7.98 24.48
CA LEU A 112 7.37 7.37 24.47
C LEU A 112 7.42 5.88 24.11
N VAL A 113 8.40 5.49 23.29
CA VAL A 113 8.66 4.10 22.90
C VAL A 113 9.40 3.35 24.01
N PHE A 114 10.37 4.01 24.65
CA PHE A 114 11.20 3.44 25.72
C PHE A 114 11.18 4.38 26.94
N PRO A 115 10.18 4.26 27.83
CA PRO A 115 10.02 5.20 28.94
C PRO A 115 11.09 5.07 30.03
N TYR A 116 11.67 3.88 30.18
CA TYR A 116 12.60 3.54 31.26
C TYR A 116 14.01 3.22 30.76
N ASP A 117 14.17 3.00 29.46
CA ASP A 117 15.41 2.56 28.85
C ASP A 117 15.99 3.64 27.94
N ASP A 118 17.31 3.77 27.98
CA ASP A 118 18.03 4.52 26.95
C ASP A 118 18.05 3.70 25.66
N MET A 119 17.36 4.20 24.64
CA MET A 119 17.26 3.55 23.32
C MET A 119 18.64 3.17 22.76
N ASP A 120 19.70 3.93 23.02
CA ASP A 120 21.04 3.62 22.47
C ASP A 120 21.69 2.40 23.12
N LYS A 121 21.34 2.11 24.38
CA LYS A 121 21.89 0.99 25.17
C LYS A 121 21.17 -0.33 24.91
N LEU A 122 19.99 -0.30 24.29
CA LEU A 122 19.21 -1.50 24.00
C LEU A 122 19.88 -2.39 22.93
N PRO A 123 19.73 -3.71 23.01
CA PRO A 123 20.16 -4.62 21.96
C PRO A 123 19.55 -4.23 20.62
N ARG A 124 20.39 -4.12 19.59
CA ARG A 124 19.98 -3.66 18.26
C ARG A 124 18.70 -4.33 17.74
N LYS A 125 18.62 -5.66 17.85
CA LYS A 125 17.47 -6.43 17.36
C LYS A 125 16.17 -6.04 18.05
N GLU A 126 16.22 -5.84 19.36
CA GLU A 126 15.07 -5.45 20.18
C GLU A 126 14.66 -4.01 19.89
N ARG A 127 15.62 -3.09 19.85
CA ARG A 127 15.41 -1.70 19.47
C ARG A 127 14.72 -1.57 18.12
N GLU A 128 15.30 -2.18 17.08
CA GLU A 128 14.77 -2.11 15.71
C GLU A 128 13.36 -2.72 15.61
N SER A 129 13.11 -3.84 16.32
CA SER A 129 11.82 -4.51 16.32
C SER A 129 10.72 -3.70 17.00
N THR A 130 11.00 -3.17 18.19
CA THR A 130 10.04 -2.38 18.97
C THR A 130 9.70 -1.07 18.27
N VAL A 131 10.72 -0.35 17.80
CA VAL A 131 10.54 0.89 17.03
C VAL A 131 9.71 0.63 15.77
N LYS A 132 10.01 -0.43 15.01
CA LYS A 132 9.21 -0.80 13.84
C LYS A 132 7.75 -1.05 14.23
N SER A 133 7.50 -1.80 15.30
CA SER A 133 6.13 -2.10 15.72
C SER A 133 5.33 -0.84 16.04
N VAL A 134 5.93 0.07 16.83
CA VAL A 134 5.28 1.33 17.22
C VAL A 134 5.11 2.27 16.03
N PHE A 135 6.12 2.43 15.19
CA PHE A 135 6.04 3.29 14.00
C PHE A 135 4.94 2.83 13.05
N TRP A 136 4.82 1.53 12.80
CA TRP A 136 3.75 0.99 11.96
C TRP A 136 2.39 1.19 12.64
N ALA A 137 2.28 0.88 13.93
CA ALA A 137 1.03 1.09 14.66
C ALA A 137 0.57 2.55 14.67
N LEU A 138 1.51 3.49 14.78
CA LEU A 138 1.26 4.93 14.70
C LEU A 138 0.63 5.31 13.34
N PHE A 139 1.20 4.84 12.23
CA PHE A 139 0.63 5.12 10.91
C PHE A 139 -0.69 4.38 10.64
N GLY A 140 -0.92 3.23 11.28
CA GLY A 140 -2.23 2.59 11.32
C GLY A 140 -3.28 3.45 12.03
N ALA A 141 -2.92 4.09 13.15
CA ALA A 141 -3.80 5.00 13.89
C ALA A 141 -4.11 6.26 13.09
N ILE A 142 -3.08 6.91 12.54
CA ILE A 142 -3.22 8.13 11.71
C ILE A 142 -4.14 7.87 10.52
N TYR A 143 -3.92 6.76 9.81
CA TYR A 143 -4.75 6.39 8.66
C TYR A 143 -6.23 6.24 9.03
N LEU A 144 -6.54 5.59 10.16
CA LEU A 144 -7.92 5.40 10.61
C LEU A 144 -8.60 6.71 11.00
N CYS A 145 -7.85 7.65 11.59
CA CYS A 145 -8.40 8.95 11.99
C CYS A 145 -8.62 9.91 10.81
N PHE A 146 -7.65 9.96 9.88
CA PHE A 146 -7.51 11.09 8.94
C PHE A 146 -7.26 10.68 7.48
N GLY A 147 -7.01 9.41 7.20
CA GLY A 147 -6.75 8.90 5.84
C GLY A 147 -5.33 9.14 5.32
N MET A 148 -5.13 8.91 4.01
CA MET A 148 -3.81 8.98 3.36
C MET A 148 -3.15 10.37 3.33
N PRO A 149 -3.87 11.50 3.13
CA PRO A 149 -3.24 12.82 3.12
C PRO A 149 -2.44 13.12 4.39
N GLU A 150 -3.01 12.74 5.54
CA GLU A 150 -2.34 12.91 6.83
C GLU A 150 -1.14 11.97 7.02
N VAL A 151 -1.20 10.77 6.46
CA VAL A 151 -0.04 9.86 6.40
C VAL A 151 1.12 10.53 5.67
N TYR A 152 0.86 11.17 4.52
CA TYR A 152 1.90 11.91 3.78
C TYR A 152 2.45 13.09 4.58
N ARG A 153 1.58 13.91 5.17
CA ARG A 153 1.99 15.03 6.03
C ARG A 153 2.90 14.56 7.16
N VAL A 154 2.49 13.54 7.91
CA VAL A 154 3.31 13.05 9.04
C VAL A 154 4.63 12.45 8.55
N LEU A 155 4.65 11.70 7.43
CA LEU A 155 5.91 11.15 6.89
C LEU A 155 6.90 12.24 6.48
N PHE A 156 6.46 13.25 5.73
CA PHE A 156 7.37 14.18 5.06
C PHE A 156 7.54 15.50 5.79
N GLU A 157 6.52 15.99 6.48
CA GLU A 157 6.57 17.24 7.25
C GLU A 157 7.03 17.00 8.69
N VAL A 158 6.36 16.09 9.42
CA VAL A 158 6.65 15.85 10.84
C VAL A 158 7.95 15.07 11.02
N PHE A 159 8.10 13.94 10.32
CA PHE A 159 9.34 13.16 10.38
C PHE A 159 10.45 13.76 9.51
N GLY A 160 10.14 14.71 8.62
CA GLY A 160 11.14 15.36 7.76
C GLY A 160 11.84 14.39 6.80
N MET A 161 11.15 13.34 6.35
CA MET A 161 11.75 12.35 5.45
C MET A 161 12.08 13.00 4.10
N ASP A 162 13.35 12.98 3.71
CA ASP A 162 13.78 13.47 2.42
C ASP A 162 13.99 12.30 1.44
N PRO A 163 13.14 12.13 0.41
CA PRO A 163 13.31 11.09 -0.61
C PRO A 163 14.53 11.32 -1.52
N ASP A 164 15.08 12.53 -1.53
CA ASP A 164 16.29 12.89 -2.29
C ASP A 164 17.58 12.82 -1.45
N ALA A 165 17.49 12.39 -0.19
CA ALA A 165 18.67 12.15 0.66
C ALA A 165 19.61 11.10 0.06
N GLU A 166 20.91 11.26 0.28
CA GLU A 166 21.96 10.41 -0.30
C GLU A 166 21.82 8.94 0.11
N ASP A 167 21.47 8.68 1.37
CA ASP A 167 21.23 7.35 1.94
C ASP A 167 20.00 6.63 1.34
N CYS A 168 19.14 7.39 0.66
CA CYS A 168 17.94 6.90 0.00
C CYS A 168 18.13 6.73 -1.52
N GLN A 169 19.25 7.17 -2.09
CA GLN A 169 19.45 7.05 -3.53
C GLN A 169 19.70 5.59 -3.94
N PRO A 170 19.03 5.10 -4.99
CA PRO A 170 19.21 3.75 -5.49
C PRO A 170 20.62 3.58 -6.06
N LYS A 171 21.10 2.34 -6.06
CA LYS A 171 22.40 2.03 -6.68
C LYS A 171 22.35 2.35 -8.18
N LEU A 172 23.38 3.04 -8.68
CA LEU A 172 23.51 3.30 -10.10
C LEU A 172 23.59 1.97 -10.87
N ARG A 173 22.66 1.78 -11.79
CA ARG A 173 22.62 0.61 -12.68
C ARG A 173 22.87 1.09 -14.10
N ARG A 174 23.52 0.24 -14.90
CA ARG A 174 23.51 0.41 -16.37
C ARG A 174 22.10 0.08 -16.86
N GLN A 175 21.20 1.05 -16.78
CA GLN A 175 19.90 1.00 -17.43
C GLN A 175 19.94 1.95 -18.63
N LEU A 176 19.29 1.54 -19.72
CA LEU A 176 18.95 2.48 -20.79
C LEU A 176 17.97 3.49 -20.18
N GLU A 177 18.17 4.78 -20.43
CA GLU A 177 17.20 5.78 -20.01
C GLU A 177 15.85 5.50 -20.68
N ASP A 178 14.80 5.47 -19.87
CA ASP A 178 13.43 5.43 -20.37
C ASP A 178 13.04 6.85 -20.79
N ILE A 179 13.46 7.21 -22.00
CA ILE A 179 13.26 8.55 -22.55
C ILE A 179 11.85 8.64 -23.15
N ASP A 180 10.95 9.27 -22.40
CA ASP A 180 9.63 9.66 -22.86
C ASP A 180 9.60 11.16 -23.19
N HIS A 181 9.49 11.49 -24.48
CA HIS A 181 9.34 12.87 -24.97
C HIS A 181 7.88 13.31 -25.13
N VAL A 182 6.93 12.41 -24.87
CA VAL A 182 5.50 12.61 -25.17
C VAL A 182 4.70 12.94 -23.91
N SER A 183 5.12 12.43 -22.75
CA SER A 183 4.44 12.65 -21.48
C SER A 183 5.06 13.81 -20.70
N ALA A 184 4.66 15.04 -21.03
CA ALA A 184 5.09 16.27 -20.34
C ALA A 184 4.71 16.27 -18.85
N GLU A 185 3.68 15.52 -18.45
CA GLU A 185 3.29 15.33 -17.06
C GLU A 185 4.35 14.64 -16.19
N PHE A 186 5.40 14.08 -16.79
CA PHE A 186 6.56 13.52 -16.08
C PHE A 186 7.70 14.51 -15.90
N GLU A 187 7.59 15.72 -16.45
CA GLU A 187 8.57 16.77 -16.21
C GLU A 187 8.52 17.22 -14.74
N GLY A 188 9.69 17.29 -14.10
CA GLY A 188 9.82 17.62 -12.68
C GLY A 188 9.41 16.51 -11.70
N LYS A 189 9.72 16.70 -10.42
CA LYS A 189 9.31 15.81 -9.32
C LYS A 189 8.13 16.45 -8.59
N ILE A 190 7.07 15.70 -8.36
CA ILE A 190 5.95 16.18 -7.52
C ILE A 190 6.33 16.14 -6.04
N SER A 191 5.86 17.12 -5.27
CA SER A 191 5.95 17.08 -3.81
C SER A 191 4.81 16.25 -3.22
N TRP A 192 4.92 15.92 -1.92
CA TRP A 192 3.85 15.18 -1.23
C TRP A 192 2.56 15.99 -1.09
N GLN A 193 2.65 17.34 -1.08
CA GLN A 193 1.48 18.22 -1.07
C GLN A 193 0.68 18.17 -2.38
N ASP A 194 1.33 17.81 -3.49
CA ASP A 194 0.71 17.69 -4.81
C ASP A 194 0.10 16.31 -5.03
N MET A 195 0.16 15.42 -4.04
CA MET A 195 -0.37 14.06 -4.15
C MET A 195 -1.89 14.10 -4.27
N PRO A 196 -2.45 13.53 -5.35
CA PRO A 196 -3.89 13.53 -5.53
C PRO A 196 -4.56 12.64 -4.48
N PRO A 197 -5.81 12.97 -4.06
CA PRO A 197 -6.64 12.08 -3.26
C PRO A 197 -6.73 10.68 -3.89
N ALA A 198 -6.84 9.64 -3.06
CA ALA A 198 -6.85 8.24 -3.51
C ALA A 198 -7.99 7.90 -4.49
N ASP A 199 -9.09 8.65 -4.44
CA ASP A 199 -10.26 8.58 -5.32
C ASP A 199 -10.14 9.48 -6.57
N ALA A 200 -9.15 10.37 -6.59
CA ALA A 200 -8.84 11.27 -7.71
C ALA A 200 -7.55 10.88 -8.46
N LEU A 201 -6.90 9.76 -8.11
CA LEU A 201 -5.68 9.27 -8.79
C LEU A 201 -5.85 9.15 -10.31
N PHE A 202 -7.06 8.86 -10.78
CA PHE A 202 -7.34 8.83 -12.23
C PHE A 202 -7.40 10.22 -12.87
N ALA A 203 -7.91 11.24 -12.16
CA ALA A 203 -7.96 12.61 -12.67
C ALA A 203 -6.56 13.22 -12.85
N HIS A 204 -5.55 12.61 -12.22
CA HIS A 204 -4.14 12.95 -12.34
C HIS A 204 -3.37 11.72 -12.87
N PRO A 205 -3.37 11.48 -14.20
CA PRO A 205 -2.99 10.19 -14.79
C PRO A 205 -1.50 9.84 -14.64
N ARG A 206 -0.71 10.59 -13.87
CA ARG A 206 0.73 10.38 -13.68
C ARG A 206 1.04 8.99 -13.13
N LEU A 207 0.29 8.51 -12.14
CA LEU A 207 0.44 7.14 -11.61
C LEU A 207 0.08 6.08 -12.66
N PHE A 208 -1.01 6.31 -13.38
CA PHE A 208 -1.45 5.41 -14.46
C PHE A 208 -0.41 5.34 -15.59
N ARG A 209 0.07 6.49 -16.05
CA ARG A 209 1.09 6.63 -17.10
C ARG A 209 2.42 6.03 -16.65
N ALA A 210 2.79 6.11 -15.38
CA ALA A 210 3.97 5.42 -14.85
C ALA A 210 3.88 3.89 -15.03
N CYS A 211 2.66 3.35 -15.15
CA CYS A 211 2.41 1.94 -15.41
C CYS A 211 2.14 1.62 -16.90
N VAL A 212 1.93 2.63 -17.75
CA VAL A 212 1.59 2.47 -19.18
C VAL A 212 2.59 3.21 -20.05
N PRO A 213 3.49 2.49 -20.76
CA PRO A 213 4.54 3.11 -21.56
C PRO A 213 3.99 4.05 -22.66
N PRO A 214 4.73 5.12 -23.00
CA PRO A 214 4.44 5.94 -24.16
C PRO A 214 4.43 5.09 -25.44
N GLY A 215 3.57 5.44 -26.39
CA GLY A 215 3.46 4.69 -27.64
C GLY A 215 2.67 3.40 -27.54
N MET A 216 2.06 3.06 -26.40
CA MET A 216 1.16 1.91 -26.27
C MET A 216 0.02 1.89 -27.30
N HIS A 217 -0.43 3.05 -27.78
CA HIS A 217 -1.40 3.14 -28.87
C HIS A 217 -0.95 2.43 -30.16
N ARG A 218 0.36 2.30 -30.39
CA ARG A 218 0.94 1.58 -31.56
C ARG A 218 0.82 0.06 -31.44
N PHE A 219 0.64 -0.44 -30.22
CA PHE A 219 0.40 -1.84 -29.94
C PHE A 219 -1.10 -2.16 -29.87
N ARG A 220 -1.98 -1.18 -30.12
CA ARG A 220 -3.44 -1.39 -30.18
C ARG A 220 -3.88 -1.96 -31.53
N GLY A 221 -5.03 -2.60 -31.56
CA GLY A 221 -5.61 -3.22 -32.75
C GLY A 221 -4.88 -4.50 -33.17
N ASN A 222 -4.16 -5.12 -32.23
CA ASN A 222 -3.56 -6.43 -32.45
C ASN A 222 -4.60 -7.55 -32.20
N LEU A 223 -4.25 -8.81 -32.52
CA LEU A 223 -5.14 -9.95 -32.34
C LEU A 223 -5.64 -10.08 -30.88
N TRP A 224 -4.78 -9.76 -29.90
CA TRP A 224 -5.15 -9.81 -28.49
C TRP A 224 -6.26 -8.80 -28.14
N ASP A 225 -6.23 -7.59 -28.71
CA ASP A 225 -7.25 -6.55 -28.51
C ASP A 225 -8.64 -6.95 -29.01
N TYR A 226 -8.70 -7.75 -30.07
CA TYR A 226 -9.95 -8.20 -30.67
C TYR A 226 -10.46 -9.51 -30.03
N ASP A 227 -9.57 -10.47 -29.79
CA ASP A 227 -9.98 -11.80 -29.36
C ASP A 227 -9.97 -11.98 -27.85
N CYS A 228 -8.90 -11.52 -27.19
CA CYS A 228 -8.65 -11.79 -25.77
C CYS A 228 -9.28 -10.73 -24.87
N ARG A 229 -9.06 -9.46 -25.19
CA ARG A 229 -9.47 -8.32 -24.34
C ARG A 229 -10.97 -8.30 -24.03
N PRO A 230 -11.90 -8.47 -25.00
CA PRO A 230 -13.33 -8.45 -24.68
C PRO A 230 -13.75 -9.53 -23.70
N GLN A 231 -13.15 -10.72 -23.80
CA GLN A 231 -13.41 -11.83 -22.88
C GLN A 231 -12.92 -11.51 -21.47
N ILE A 232 -11.73 -10.91 -21.34
CA ILE A 232 -11.20 -10.47 -20.04
C ILE A 232 -12.11 -9.40 -19.43
N MET A 233 -12.48 -8.37 -20.21
CA MET A 233 -13.36 -7.29 -19.73
C MET A 233 -14.71 -7.83 -19.27
N GLN A 234 -15.31 -8.77 -20.02
CA GLN A 234 -16.56 -9.42 -19.65
C GLN A 234 -16.41 -10.19 -18.33
N VAL A 235 -15.35 -10.98 -18.16
CA VAL A 235 -15.10 -11.74 -16.93
C VAL A 235 -14.89 -10.83 -15.72
N LEU A 236 -14.22 -9.69 -15.93
CA LEU A 236 -13.98 -8.70 -14.88
C LEU A 236 -15.17 -7.75 -14.64
N GLY A 237 -16.19 -7.78 -15.50
CA GLY A 237 -17.37 -6.91 -15.39
C GLY A 237 -17.08 -5.44 -15.74
N TYR A 238 -16.27 -5.20 -16.78
CA TYR A 238 -15.94 -3.87 -17.29
C TYR A 238 -16.60 -3.58 -18.66
N PRO A 239 -16.77 -2.29 -19.03
CA PRO A 239 -16.53 -1.09 -18.21
C PRO A 239 -17.57 -0.96 -17.09
N LEU A 240 -17.18 -0.35 -15.96
CA LEU A 240 -18.16 -0.01 -14.92
C LEU A 240 -18.99 1.20 -15.35
N GLU A 241 -20.29 1.18 -15.08
CA GLU A 241 -21.12 2.37 -15.17
C GLU A 241 -20.71 3.34 -14.05
N MET A 242 -19.90 4.32 -14.42
CA MET A 242 -19.54 5.44 -13.55
C MET A 242 -19.87 6.75 -14.25
N THR A 243 -20.60 7.62 -13.56
CA THR A 243 -20.83 8.99 -13.98
C THR A 243 -19.79 9.88 -13.30
N ASP A 244 -18.68 10.15 -13.99
CA ASP A 244 -17.82 11.26 -13.56
C ASP A 244 -18.51 12.59 -13.86
N ARG A 245 -18.10 13.65 -13.15
CA ARG A 245 -18.58 15.01 -13.44
C ARG A 245 -18.23 15.49 -14.86
N ILE A 246 -17.26 14.84 -15.52
CA ILE A 246 -16.73 15.19 -16.85
C ILE A 246 -16.77 13.93 -17.74
N PRO A 247 -17.58 13.91 -18.83
CA PRO A 247 -17.74 12.75 -19.71
C PRO A 247 -16.46 12.28 -20.40
N GLU A 248 -15.53 13.19 -20.68
CA GLU A 248 -14.22 12.90 -21.29
C GLU A 248 -13.33 12.08 -20.37
N ILE A 249 -13.43 12.30 -19.04
CA ILE A 249 -12.73 11.51 -18.02
C ILE A 249 -13.29 10.09 -18.00
N THR A 250 -14.61 9.93 -18.05
CA THR A 250 -15.25 8.60 -18.15
C THR A 250 -14.83 7.87 -19.42
N LYS A 251 -14.74 8.58 -20.56
CA LYS A 251 -14.31 8.00 -21.84
C LYS A 251 -12.82 7.63 -21.84
N ALA A 252 -11.94 8.48 -21.30
CA ALA A 252 -10.51 8.18 -21.13
C ALA A 252 -10.32 6.99 -20.19
N ARG A 253 -11.06 6.93 -19.08
CA ARG A 253 -11.03 5.85 -18.10
C ARG A 253 -11.35 4.51 -18.72
N ASN A 254 -12.42 4.46 -19.52
CA ASN A 254 -12.85 3.25 -20.22
C ASN A 254 -11.88 2.81 -21.33
N ILE A 255 -11.05 3.72 -21.84
CA ILE A 255 -9.99 3.45 -22.83
C ILE A 255 -8.69 2.98 -22.18
N GLU A 256 -8.48 3.27 -20.90
CA GLU A 256 -7.22 3.13 -20.17
C GLU A 256 -7.19 1.90 -19.22
N LEU A 257 -8.12 0.95 -19.37
CA LEU A 257 -8.31 -0.24 -18.52
C LEU A 257 -7.26 -1.36 -18.63
N ASP A 258 -5.96 -1.03 -18.53
CA ASP A 258 -4.85 -2.00 -18.51
C ASP A 258 -3.90 -1.90 -17.27
N LEU A 259 -4.00 -2.85 -16.32
CA LEU A 259 -3.09 -3.33 -15.23
C LEU A 259 -2.80 -2.61 -13.84
N GLY A 260 -2.73 -3.39 -12.71
CA GLY A 260 -2.09 -3.10 -11.36
C GLY A 260 -2.61 -3.89 -10.10
N LEU A 261 -2.33 -3.54 -8.80
CA LEU A 261 -2.41 -4.08 -7.34
C LEU A 261 -3.61 -4.47 -6.32
N GLN A 262 -3.33 -5.28 -5.25
CA GLN A 262 -4.28 -5.94 -4.27
C GLN A 262 -4.17 -5.70 -2.72
N ASP A 263 -3.00 -5.38 -2.14
CA ASP A 263 -2.67 -5.81 -0.75
C ASP A 263 -3.35 -5.07 0.42
N LEU A 264 -3.50 -3.73 0.37
CA LEU A 264 -4.09 -2.93 1.46
C LEU A 264 -5.57 -3.28 1.68
N VAL A 265 -6.29 -3.50 0.59
CA VAL A 265 -7.72 -3.81 0.62
C VAL A 265 -7.98 -5.13 1.36
N MET A 266 -7.09 -6.11 1.22
CA MET A 266 -7.18 -7.35 1.98
C MET A 266 -6.93 -7.11 3.48
N ALA A 267 -5.98 -6.25 3.84
CA ALA A 267 -5.66 -5.94 5.23
C ALA A 267 -6.84 -5.26 5.95
N GLU A 268 -7.48 -4.27 5.31
CA GLU A 268 -8.67 -3.61 5.84
C GLU A 268 -9.82 -4.61 6.06
N ARG A 269 -10.12 -5.48 5.09
CA ARG A 269 -11.21 -6.46 5.24
C ARG A 269 -10.93 -7.49 6.34
N LEU A 270 -9.70 -7.99 6.46
CA LEU A 270 -9.34 -8.92 7.53
C LEU A 270 -9.50 -8.29 8.91
N LEU A 271 -9.15 -7.01 9.04
CA LEU A 271 -9.33 -6.26 10.28
C LEU A 271 -10.83 -6.10 10.63
N MET A 272 -11.66 -5.76 9.64
CA MET A 272 -13.11 -5.59 9.83
C MET A 272 -13.84 -6.91 10.11
N LYS A 273 -13.43 -8.02 9.47
CA LYS A 273 -14.08 -9.33 9.64
C LYS A 273 -13.69 -10.04 10.93
N HIS A 274 -12.49 -9.76 11.44
CA HIS A 274 -11.93 -10.45 12.59
C HIS A 274 -11.58 -9.45 13.70
N LEU A 275 -12.61 -8.75 14.19
CA LEU A 275 -12.53 -7.77 15.28
C LEU A 275 -12.03 -8.32 16.62
N ASP A 276 -11.85 -9.65 16.76
CA ASP A 276 -11.26 -10.28 17.95
C ASP A 276 -9.88 -10.92 17.70
N ALA A 277 -9.42 -10.96 16.44
CA ALA A 277 -8.14 -11.59 16.10
C ALA A 277 -6.92 -10.69 16.37
N PRO A 278 -5.79 -11.22 16.86
CA PRO A 278 -4.53 -10.48 16.98
C PRO A 278 -3.89 -10.15 15.63
N GLY A 279 -3.09 -9.09 15.56
CA GLY A 279 -2.37 -8.68 14.35
C GLY A 279 -1.46 -9.75 13.74
N PHE A 280 -0.77 -10.55 14.57
CA PHE A 280 0.04 -11.67 14.07
C PHE A 280 -0.81 -12.74 13.36
N TRP A 281 -2.01 -13.01 13.88
CA TRP A 281 -2.95 -13.92 13.23
C TRP A 281 -3.41 -13.32 11.90
N LEU A 282 -3.74 -12.03 11.86
CA LEU A 282 -4.12 -11.31 10.64
C LEU A 282 -2.98 -11.33 9.60
N GLN A 283 -1.73 -11.12 9.99
CA GLN A 283 -0.56 -11.23 9.11
C GLN A 283 -0.42 -12.62 8.51
N ASN A 284 -0.56 -13.66 9.32
CA ASN A 284 -0.49 -15.03 8.83
C ASN A 284 -1.66 -15.35 7.90
N ARG A 285 -2.86 -14.87 8.22
CA ARG A 285 -4.06 -15.06 7.39
C ARG A 285 -3.93 -14.31 6.07
N HIS A 286 -3.51 -13.04 6.10
CA HIS A 286 -3.20 -12.20 4.94
C HIS A 286 -2.16 -12.88 4.04
N ARG A 287 -1.03 -13.31 4.61
CA ARG A 287 0.04 -14.01 3.86
C ARG A 287 -0.47 -15.30 3.22
N ARG A 288 -1.32 -16.07 3.90
CA ARG A 288 -1.90 -17.31 3.33
C ARG A 288 -2.86 -17.01 2.17
N PHE A 289 -3.64 -15.94 2.26
CA PHE A 289 -4.55 -15.53 1.18
C PHE A 289 -3.79 -14.96 -0.03
N LEU A 290 -2.76 -14.14 0.21
CA LEU A 290 -2.02 -13.45 -0.83
C LEU A 290 -0.73 -14.15 -1.28
N MET A 291 -0.48 -15.36 -0.79
CA MET A 291 0.67 -16.15 -1.21
C MET A 291 0.61 -16.46 -2.71
N ASN A 292 1.78 -16.46 -3.37
CA ASN A 292 1.96 -16.72 -4.81
C ASN A 292 1.29 -18.00 -5.36
N LYS A 293 0.92 -18.94 -4.49
CA LYS A 293 0.17 -20.14 -4.87
C LYS A 293 -1.34 -19.88 -5.02
N PHE A 294 -1.90 -18.98 -4.21
CA PHE A 294 -3.33 -18.74 -4.07
C PHE A 294 -3.84 -17.55 -4.88
N CYS A 295 -3.14 -16.42 -4.98
CA CYS A 295 -3.58 -15.32 -5.86
C CYS A 295 -3.75 -15.77 -7.31
N GLY A 296 -2.74 -16.45 -7.86
CA GLY A 296 -2.86 -17.04 -9.19
C GLY A 296 -3.92 -18.14 -9.31
N ARG A 297 -4.39 -18.75 -8.21
CA ARG A 297 -5.47 -19.76 -8.25
C ARG A 297 -6.77 -19.12 -8.71
N TYR A 298 -7.10 -17.94 -8.22
CA TYR A 298 -8.34 -17.26 -8.59
C TYR A 298 -8.31 -16.80 -10.05
N LEU A 299 -7.17 -16.28 -10.52
CA LEU A 299 -6.95 -16.01 -11.95
C LEU A 299 -7.19 -17.26 -12.80
N ARG A 300 -6.67 -18.42 -12.34
CA ARG A 300 -6.86 -19.70 -13.04
C ARG A 300 -8.30 -20.18 -13.00
N ALA A 301 -8.99 -20.05 -11.86
CA ALA A 301 -10.38 -20.44 -11.69
C ALA A 301 -11.31 -19.65 -12.63
N LYS A 302 -10.98 -18.39 -12.92
CA LYS A 302 -11.66 -17.57 -13.93
C LYS A 302 -11.18 -17.78 -15.36
N ASN A 303 -10.33 -18.79 -15.60
CA ASN A 303 -9.69 -19.07 -16.88
C ASN A 303 -8.87 -17.91 -17.50
N LEU A 304 -8.62 -16.85 -16.74
CA LEU A 304 -7.90 -15.66 -17.23
C LEU A 304 -6.42 -15.94 -17.52
N HIS A 305 -5.83 -16.94 -16.87
CA HIS A 305 -4.47 -17.40 -17.13
C HIS A 305 -4.20 -17.80 -18.59
N ARG A 306 -5.23 -18.12 -19.38
CA ARG A 306 -5.11 -18.47 -20.80
C ARG A 306 -4.74 -17.27 -21.67
N PHE A 307 -5.01 -16.05 -21.20
CA PHE A 307 -4.71 -14.81 -21.91
C PHE A 307 -3.32 -14.24 -21.60
N ILE A 308 -2.51 -14.96 -20.81
CA ILE A 308 -1.13 -14.56 -20.52
C ILE A 308 -0.28 -14.83 -21.76
N ILE A 309 0.29 -13.76 -22.32
CA ILE A 309 1.20 -13.85 -23.46
C ILE A 309 2.61 -14.11 -22.95
N TYR A 310 3.23 -15.17 -23.49
CA TYR A 310 4.63 -15.47 -23.29
C TYR A 310 5.40 -15.14 -24.56
N SER A 311 6.66 -14.73 -24.45
CA SER A 311 7.53 -14.66 -25.63
C SER A 311 7.83 -16.07 -26.14
N GLU A 312 8.04 -16.22 -27.44
CA GLU A 312 8.34 -17.51 -28.09
C GLU A 312 9.49 -18.25 -27.38
N LYS A 313 10.51 -17.51 -26.93
CA LYS A 313 11.69 -18.04 -26.23
C LYS A 313 11.36 -18.77 -24.92
N VAL A 314 10.28 -18.38 -24.24
CA VAL A 314 9.95 -18.89 -22.90
C VAL A 314 8.62 -19.64 -22.86
N GLN A 315 7.81 -19.53 -23.90
CA GLN A 315 6.46 -20.09 -23.95
C GLN A 315 6.41 -21.58 -23.61
N ASP A 316 7.23 -22.40 -24.27
CA ASP A 316 7.29 -23.85 -24.03
C ASP A 316 7.69 -24.20 -22.58
N ILE A 317 8.68 -23.48 -22.05
CA ILE A 317 9.19 -23.71 -20.70
C ILE A 317 8.12 -23.38 -19.66
N TYR A 318 7.46 -22.24 -19.80
CA TYR A 318 6.39 -21.83 -18.91
C TYR A 318 5.16 -22.71 -19.07
N GLN A 319 4.83 -23.19 -20.28
CA GLN A 319 3.73 -24.11 -20.50
C GLN A 319 3.96 -25.49 -19.87
N ARG A 320 5.21 -25.97 -19.82
CA ARG A 320 5.55 -27.28 -19.25
C ARG A 320 5.84 -27.24 -17.74
N SER A 321 6.26 -26.10 -17.19
CA SER A 321 6.68 -25.98 -15.78
C SER A 321 5.67 -25.27 -14.89
N TYR A 322 4.95 -26.04 -14.07
CA TYR A 322 4.04 -25.48 -13.06
C TYR A 322 4.74 -24.52 -12.09
N ARG A 323 6.00 -24.79 -11.72
CA ARG A 323 6.79 -23.93 -10.82
C ARG A 323 6.97 -22.51 -11.37
N LEU A 324 7.01 -22.36 -12.69
CA LEU A 324 7.13 -21.06 -13.36
C LEU A 324 5.77 -20.42 -13.64
N LYS A 325 4.71 -21.22 -13.88
CA LYS A 325 3.34 -20.69 -14.07
C LYS A 325 2.78 -19.99 -12.84
N TYR A 326 2.97 -20.57 -11.65
CA TYR A 326 2.33 -20.02 -10.42
C TYR A 326 2.74 -18.57 -10.14
N PRO A 327 4.05 -18.22 -10.13
CA PRO A 327 4.47 -16.82 -9.98
C PRO A 327 3.86 -15.89 -11.02
N VAL A 328 3.81 -16.28 -12.30
CA VAL A 328 3.27 -15.42 -13.37
C VAL A 328 1.78 -15.17 -13.18
N THR A 329 1.00 -16.21 -12.91
CA THR A 329 -0.44 -16.03 -12.64
C THR A 329 -0.71 -15.15 -11.42
N THR A 330 0.16 -15.18 -10.41
CA THR A 330 0.06 -14.26 -9.28
C THR A 330 0.44 -12.84 -9.68
N ALA A 331 1.53 -12.66 -10.42
CA ALA A 331 1.96 -11.35 -10.89
C ALA A 331 0.87 -10.70 -11.76
N VAL A 332 0.23 -11.46 -12.66
CA VAL A 332 -0.88 -10.97 -13.49
C VAL A 332 -2.11 -10.63 -12.65
N GLN A 333 -2.47 -11.44 -11.65
CA GLN A 333 -3.56 -11.11 -10.73
C GLN A 333 -3.28 -9.82 -9.93
N GLN A 334 -2.07 -9.71 -9.38
CA GLN A 334 -1.58 -8.51 -8.70
C GLN A 334 -1.43 -7.33 -9.65
N ALA A 335 -1.35 -7.57 -10.95
CA ALA A 335 -1.39 -6.57 -11.99
C ALA A 335 -2.79 -6.46 -12.62
N LEU A 336 -3.88 -6.98 -12.05
CA LEU A 336 -5.25 -6.58 -12.44
C LEU A 336 -5.92 -5.69 -11.39
N HIS A 337 -5.78 -6.03 -10.11
CA HIS A 337 -6.43 -5.35 -9.00
C HIS A 337 -6.23 -3.82 -8.87
N GLY A 338 -5.03 -3.32 -9.03
CA GLY A 338 -4.63 -1.92 -8.99
C GLY A 338 -4.42 -1.25 -10.32
N LEU A 339 -4.78 -1.95 -11.41
CA LEU A 339 -5.31 -1.26 -12.57
C LEU A 339 -6.54 -0.55 -12.08
N SER A 340 -7.40 -1.38 -11.52
CA SER A 340 -8.66 -1.03 -10.94
C SER A 340 -8.45 -0.02 -9.82
N TYR A 341 -7.34 -0.07 -9.07
CA TYR A 341 -6.91 1.02 -8.20
C TYR A 341 -6.59 2.32 -8.95
N ALA A 342 -5.68 2.30 -9.93
CA ALA A 342 -5.27 3.51 -10.66
C ALA A 342 -6.44 4.15 -11.42
N VAL A 343 -7.40 3.32 -11.88
CA VAL A 343 -8.48 3.72 -12.79
C VAL A 343 -9.79 3.99 -12.05
N TYR A 344 -10.15 3.17 -11.07
CA TYR A 344 -11.43 3.20 -10.35
C TYR A 344 -11.29 3.32 -8.82
N GLY A 345 -10.07 3.42 -8.30
CA GLY A 345 -9.79 3.57 -6.87
C GLY A 345 -10.01 2.31 -6.03
N LYS A 346 -9.86 2.45 -4.69
CA LYS A 346 -9.91 1.31 -3.74
C LYS A 346 -11.21 0.52 -3.78
N ARG A 347 -12.32 1.15 -4.19
CA ARG A 347 -13.64 0.53 -4.21
C ARG A 347 -13.71 -0.60 -5.22
N ASP A 348 -13.15 -0.41 -6.41
CA ASP A 348 -13.19 -1.43 -7.44
C ASP A 348 -12.20 -2.58 -7.16
N VAL A 349 -11.07 -2.28 -6.51
CA VAL A 349 -10.16 -3.33 -6.00
C VAL A 349 -10.92 -4.29 -5.07
N ARG A 350 -11.78 -3.76 -4.19
CA ARG A 350 -12.66 -4.59 -3.31
C ARG A 350 -13.62 -5.43 -4.15
N ARG A 351 -14.28 -4.84 -5.14
CA ARG A 351 -15.19 -5.55 -6.04
C ARG A 351 -14.49 -6.71 -6.73
N LEU A 352 -13.33 -6.46 -7.35
CA LEU A 352 -12.54 -7.50 -7.99
C LEU A 352 -12.17 -8.61 -7.01
N MET A 353 -11.61 -8.25 -5.85
CA MET A 353 -11.17 -9.24 -4.87
C MET A 353 -12.31 -10.14 -4.35
N PHE A 354 -13.50 -9.58 -4.13
CA PHE A 354 -14.54 -10.28 -3.36
C PHE A 354 -15.75 -10.70 -4.16
N GLU A 355 -16.08 -9.99 -5.22
CA GLU A 355 -17.22 -10.32 -6.08
C GLU A 355 -16.77 -11.07 -7.34
N VAL A 356 -15.64 -10.66 -7.93
CA VAL A 356 -15.11 -11.34 -9.12
C VAL A 356 -14.32 -12.57 -8.70
N PHE A 357 -13.21 -12.38 -8.00
CA PHE A 357 -12.26 -13.44 -7.70
C PHE A 357 -12.62 -14.29 -6.47
N ASP A 358 -13.59 -13.83 -5.68
CA ASP A 358 -14.09 -14.52 -4.50
C ASP A 358 -12.97 -15.05 -3.59
N PHE A 359 -12.14 -14.13 -3.11
CA PHE A 359 -11.04 -14.45 -2.19
C PHE A 359 -11.54 -15.04 -0.84
N GLU A 360 -12.86 -15.09 -0.58
CA GLU A 360 -13.42 -15.60 0.66
C GLU A 360 -13.71 -17.11 0.66
N GLN A 361 -13.99 -17.72 -0.50
CA GLN A 361 -14.38 -19.14 -0.58
C GLN A 361 -13.27 -20.16 -0.27
N THR A 362 -12.03 -19.76 -0.03
CA THR A 362 -10.98 -20.69 0.46
C THR A 362 -10.98 -20.78 1.99
N GLN A 363 -12.07 -21.29 2.56
CA GLN A 363 -11.90 -22.12 3.74
C GLN A 363 -11.13 -23.38 3.28
N PRO A 364 -10.08 -23.85 4.00
CA PRO A 364 -9.76 -25.25 3.89
C PRO A 364 -11.03 -26.00 4.30
N GLU A 365 -11.44 -27.00 3.51
CA GLU A 365 -12.42 -27.98 3.96
C GLU A 365 -12.07 -28.36 5.39
N ALA A 366 -13.06 -28.27 6.28
CA ALA A 366 -12.89 -28.66 7.67
C ALA A 366 -12.30 -30.07 7.68
N MET A 367 -11.10 -30.19 8.25
CA MET A 367 -10.46 -31.47 8.53
C MET A 367 -10.65 -31.79 10.00
#